data_AF-M1BN35-F1
#
_entry.id   AF-M1BN35-F1
#
_cell.length_a   1.000
_cell.length_b   1.000
_cell.length_c   1.000
_cell.angle_alpha   90.00
_cell.angle_beta   90.00
_cell.angle_gamma   90.00
#
_symmetry.space_group_name_H-M   'P 1'
#
loop_
_entity.id
_entity.type
_entity.pdbx_description
1 polymer ?
#
loop_
_entity_poly.entity_id
_entity_poly.type
_entity_poly.pdbx_seq_one_letter_code
_entity_poly.pdbx_strand_id
1 'polypeptide(L)'
;MNKFQSFDDFVKVHGVLLAAAGIPQSLYKLLFQKLSSDTFDGGHYFQIEPIEDGRQRRLLFTSDSIAKHSNLFLVDHAWTFRLSDAYKQLCEVPGLAERMAALMCVDVDLDSAAEEAGEEDSSKLSAVEIVEREMCKVKEGRDDTRWLELEELDIDDHMLVSLDLPSKFPNLLALSLCGNNLRDVEVVSKEVTHLNNLKALWLNNNPFLEHSNSEAAIIQGCPSLEICNSKFTSNYGEWALGFCGGIYDKDNADSAHQREHPLESVTSLDLSNRFIRNLMNKAFNPEEITSLSYLNLRGNPLDQNSLNDLLQLLKGFSCLHSLEVDIPGPLGESAAEIVEALPNLSLLNGVNTSKIMEYGKSVVDSMLQPCLPEWTAGEPLTDRVINAMWLYLMTYRLADEEKIDETSVWYVMDELGSALRHSDKPNFRVSPFLYMPEGNLASAVRFSS
;
A
#
# COMPACT_ATOMS: atom_id res chain seq x y z
N MET A 1 -3.12 -45.29 -18.23
CA MET A 1 -1.68 -45.22 -17.90
C MET A 1 -1.55 -45.27 -16.39
N ASN A 2 -0.67 -46.14 -15.87
CA ASN A 2 -0.67 -46.51 -14.45
C ASN A 2 0.04 -45.44 -13.60
N LYS A 3 -0.73 -44.58 -12.91
CA LYS A 3 -0.24 -43.81 -11.74
C LYS A 3 0.33 -44.80 -10.70
N PHE A 4 1.31 -44.39 -9.89
CA PHE A 4 1.85 -45.23 -8.80
C PHE A 4 0.75 -45.92 -7.99
N GLN A 5 0.91 -47.22 -7.77
CA GLN A 5 -0.05 -48.03 -7.01
C GLN A 5 0.34 -48.15 -5.52
N SER A 6 1.58 -47.80 -5.15
CA SER A 6 2.07 -47.92 -3.77
C SER A 6 2.86 -46.69 -3.31
N PHE A 7 2.78 -46.39 -2.02
CA PHE A 7 3.56 -45.33 -1.37
C PHE A 7 5.07 -45.61 -1.41
N ASP A 8 5.47 -46.88 -1.33
CA ASP A 8 6.88 -47.27 -1.31
C ASP A 8 7.57 -46.95 -2.65
N ASP A 9 6.85 -47.15 -3.77
CA ASP A 9 7.35 -46.77 -5.11
C ASP A 9 7.50 -45.25 -5.24
N PHE A 10 6.53 -44.48 -4.71
CA PHE A 10 6.61 -43.03 -4.68
C PHE A 10 7.85 -42.54 -3.94
N VAL A 11 8.12 -43.06 -2.73
CA VAL A 11 9.31 -42.69 -1.94
C VAL A 11 10.59 -43.11 -2.64
N LYS A 12 10.61 -44.29 -3.27
CA LYS A 12 11.77 -44.77 -4.02
C LYS A 12 12.13 -43.86 -5.19
N VAL A 13 11.13 -43.38 -5.94
CA VAL A 13 11.35 -42.48 -7.08
C VAL A 13 11.65 -41.04 -6.64
N HIS A 14 10.93 -40.53 -5.65
CA HIS A 14 10.97 -39.11 -5.29
C HIS A 14 11.86 -38.82 -4.08
N GLY A 15 12.53 -39.81 -3.49
CA GLY A 15 13.26 -39.67 -2.22
C GLY A 15 14.26 -38.50 -2.21
N VAL A 16 15.01 -38.32 -3.30
CA VAL A 16 15.95 -37.18 -3.44
C VAL A 16 15.21 -35.85 -3.50
N LEU A 17 14.11 -35.77 -4.26
CA LEU A 17 13.29 -34.57 -4.39
C LEU A 17 12.58 -34.20 -3.08
N LEU A 18 12.06 -35.20 -2.36
CA LEU A 18 11.44 -35.03 -1.05
C LEU A 18 12.43 -34.48 -0.01
N ALA A 19 13.67 -35.00 -0.02
CA ALA A 19 14.74 -34.53 0.84
C ALA A 19 15.21 -33.12 0.46
N ALA A 20 15.39 -32.84 -0.84
CA ALA A 20 15.80 -31.53 -1.35
C ALA A 20 14.75 -30.45 -1.06
N ALA A 21 13.46 -30.76 -1.20
CA ALA A 21 12.36 -29.88 -0.83
C ALA A 21 12.25 -29.68 0.69
N GLY A 22 12.97 -30.48 1.48
CA GLY A 22 12.97 -30.41 2.95
C GLY A 22 11.61 -30.75 3.56
N ILE A 23 10.82 -31.57 2.87
CA ILE A 23 9.51 -32.00 3.35
C ILE A 23 9.74 -32.98 4.52
N PRO A 24 9.09 -32.79 5.68
CA PRO A 24 9.16 -33.74 6.78
C PRO A 24 8.69 -35.13 6.37
N GLN A 25 9.41 -36.18 6.77
CA GLN A 25 9.05 -37.57 6.44
C GLN A 25 7.63 -37.95 6.90
N SER A 26 7.15 -37.35 7.99
CA SER A 26 5.77 -37.53 8.49
C SER A 26 4.71 -37.09 7.49
N LEU A 27 5.04 -36.19 6.56
CA LEU A 27 4.12 -35.64 5.56
C LEU A 27 4.22 -36.33 4.20
N TYR A 28 5.15 -37.26 3.98
CA TYR A 28 5.32 -37.92 2.67
C TYR A 28 4.07 -38.68 2.23
N LYS A 29 3.42 -39.37 3.17
CA LYS A 29 2.20 -40.13 2.88
C LYS A 29 1.03 -39.21 2.55
N LEU A 30 0.93 -38.07 3.24
CA LEU A 30 -0.08 -37.05 2.97
C LEU A 30 0.14 -36.44 1.57
N LEU A 31 1.38 -36.07 1.24
CA LEU A 31 1.73 -35.57 -0.08
C LEU A 31 1.40 -36.57 -1.19
N PHE A 32 1.79 -37.85 -1.01
CA PHE A 32 1.46 -38.91 -1.96
C PHE A 32 -0.06 -39.04 -2.18
N GLN A 33 -0.84 -38.99 -1.09
CA GLN A 33 -2.30 -39.03 -1.18
C GLN A 33 -2.82 -37.85 -2.00
N LYS A 34 -2.44 -36.62 -1.65
CA LYS A 34 -2.91 -35.41 -2.34
C LYS A 34 -2.52 -35.39 -3.82
N LEU A 35 -1.29 -35.77 -4.16
CA LEU A 35 -0.82 -35.87 -5.55
C LEU A 35 -1.55 -36.97 -6.33
N SER A 36 -1.89 -38.10 -5.69
CA SER A 36 -2.57 -39.20 -6.36
C SER A 36 -4.03 -38.89 -6.66
N SER A 37 -4.68 -38.13 -5.76
CA SER A 37 -6.08 -37.72 -5.87
C SER A 37 -6.28 -36.29 -6.39
N ASP A 38 -5.23 -35.62 -6.85
CA ASP A 38 -5.25 -34.24 -7.34
C ASP A 38 -6.00 -33.29 -6.36
N THR A 39 -5.67 -33.38 -5.07
CA THR A 39 -6.39 -32.70 -3.98
C THR A 39 -5.75 -31.37 -3.61
N PHE A 40 -6.47 -30.29 -3.93
CA PHE A 40 -6.15 -28.91 -3.58
C PHE A 40 -7.12 -28.43 -2.49
N ASP A 41 -6.66 -28.41 -1.25
CA ASP A 41 -7.50 -28.15 -0.06
C ASP A 41 -7.06 -26.91 0.72
N GLY A 42 -6.18 -26.08 0.17
CA GLY A 42 -5.70 -24.85 0.80
C GLY A 42 -6.84 -23.89 1.15
N GLY A 43 -7.88 -23.79 0.30
CA GLY A 43 -9.05 -22.93 0.54
C GLY A 43 -9.89 -23.29 1.78
N HIS A 44 -9.71 -24.48 2.38
CA HIS A 44 -10.34 -24.79 3.67
C HIS A 44 -9.64 -24.14 4.86
N TYR A 45 -8.38 -23.72 4.69
CA TYR A 45 -7.53 -23.18 5.76
C TYR A 45 -7.21 -21.71 5.58
N PHE A 46 -7.28 -21.23 4.34
CA PHE A 46 -6.87 -19.90 3.98
C PHE A 46 -7.91 -19.20 3.12
N GLN A 47 -7.95 -17.88 3.27
CA GLN A 47 -8.70 -16.98 2.41
C GLN A 47 -7.74 -15.97 1.79
N ILE A 48 -8.00 -15.55 0.56
CA ILE A 48 -7.24 -14.50 -0.10
C ILE A 48 -7.96 -13.18 0.14
N GLU A 49 -7.23 -12.17 0.58
CA GLU A 49 -7.76 -10.83 0.83
C GLU A 49 -6.99 -9.80 -0.01
N PRO A 50 -7.68 -8.91 -0.74
CA PRO A 50 -7.05 -7.78 -1.41
C PRO A 50 -6.53 -6.77 -0.38
N ILE A 51 -5.38 -6.17 -0.66
CA ILE A 51 -4.80 -5.08 0.14
C ILE A 51 -4.25 -4.00 -0.80
N GLU A 52 -3.93 -2.83 -0.23
CA GLU A 52 -3.39 -1.69 -0.99
C GLU A 52 -4.32 -1.32 -2.16
N ASP A 53 -5.61 -1.09 -1.85
CA ASP A 53 -6.66 -0.76 -2.81
C ASP A 53 -6.80 -1.77 -3.97
N GLY A 54 -6.58 -3.05 -3.65
CA GLY A 54 -6.70 -4.15 -4.61
C GLY A 54 -5.46 -4.37 -5.47
N ARG A 55 -4.39 -3.58 -5.32
CA ARG A 55 -3.13 -3.73 -6.08
C ARG A 55 -2.29 -4.92 -5.64
N GLN A 56 -2.63 -5.54 -4.52
CA GLN A 56 -2.00 -6.78 -4.11
C GLN A 56 -2.96 -7.69 -3.35
N ARG A 57 -2.52 -8.94 -3.12
CA ARG A 57 -3.24 -9.94 -2.32
C ARG A 57 -2.40 -10.45 -1.16
N ARG A 58 -3.05 -10.81 -0.06
CA ARG A 58 -2.43 -11.53 1.05
C ARG A 58 -3.22 -12.79 1.37
N LEU A 59 -2.50 -13.82 1.81
CA LEU A 59 -3.10 -15.05 2.30
C LEU A 59 -3.41 -14.94 3.80
N LEU A 60 -4.69 -14.95 4.16
CA LEU A 60 -5.18 -14.94 5.54
C LEU A 60 -5.44 -16.36 6.02
N PHE A 61 -4.93 -16.72 7.19
CA PHE A 61 -5.25 -17.97 7.85
C PHE A 61 -6.60 -17.87 8.58
N THR A 62 -7.57 -18.72 8.23
CA THR A 62 -8.96 -18.63 8.72
C THR A 62 -9.41 -19.83 9.56
N SER A 63 -8.61 -20.89 9.65
CA SER A 63 -8.88 -22.04 10.52
C SER A 63 -8.48 -21.80 11.98
N ASP A 64 -8.95 -22.65 12.90
CA ASP A 64 -8.69 -22.52 14.34
C ASP A 64 -7.20 -22.60 14.70
N SER A 65 -6.49 -23.61 14.17
CA SER A 65 -5.04 -23.77 14.37
C SER A 65 -4.42 -24.78 13.40
N ILE A 66 -3.13 -24.62 13.11
CA ILE A 66 -2.30 -25.61 12.43
C ILE A 66 -1.03 -25.82 13.25
N ALA A 67 -0.75 -27.07 13.61
CA ALA A 67 0.50 -27.40 14.31
C ALA A 67 1.69 -27.46 13.34
N LYS A 68 2.90 -27.21 13.85
CA LYS A 68 4.13 -27.31 13.06
C LYS A 68 4.27 -28.71 12.44
N HIS A 69 4.55 -28.76 11.13
CA HIS A 69 4.69 -30.00 10.35
C HIS A 69 3.48 -30.94 10.40
N SER A 70 2.27 -30.39 10.61
CA SER A 70 1.03 -31.19 10.66
C SER A 70 0.26 -31.26 9.34
N ASN A 71 0.53 -30.33 8.41
CA ASN A 71 -0.19 -30.23 7.15
C ASN A 71 0.75 -29.79 6.01
N LEU A 72 0.31 -30.00 4.76
CA LEU A 72 0.99 -29.64 3.52
C LEU A 72 -0.08 -29.28 2.48
N PHE A 73 0.14 -28.28 1.64
CA PHE A 73 -0.84 -27.81 0.65
C PHE A 73 -0.23 -27.87 -0.74
N LEU A 74 -0.95 -28.41 -1.72
CA LEU A 74 -0.51 -28.35 -3.11
C LEU A 74 -0.83 -26.99 -3.69
N VAL A 75 0.14 -26.41 -4.39
CA VAL A 75 0.06 -25.16 -5.12
C VAL A 75 0.47 -25.45 -6.56
N ASP A 76 -0.38 -25.10 -7.52
CA ASP A 76 -0.09 -25.35 -8.94
C ASP A 76 0.79 -24.24 -9.53
N HIS A 77 1.39 -24.52 -10.70
CA HIS A 77 2.14 -23.55 -11.48
C HIS A 77 1.23 -22.97 -12.57
N ALA A 78 0.61 -21.82 -12.29
CA ALA A 78 -0.32 -21.16 -13.21
C ALA A 78 0.32 -20.73 -14.54
N TRP A 79 1.63 -20.47 -14.54
CA TRP A 79 2.42 -20.17 -15.73
C TRP A 79 3.86 -20.65 -15.54
N THR A 80 4.43 -21.35 -16.53
CA THR A 80 5.81 -21.82 -16.53
C THR A 80 6.48 -21.50 -17.86
N PHE A 81 7.65 -20.88 -17.85
CA PHE A 81 8.27 -20.36 -19.06
C PHE A 81 9.79 -20.23 -18.95
N ARG A 82 10.43 -20.02 -20.11
CA ARG A 82 11.81 -19.48 -20.19
C ARG A 82 11.71 -17.98 -20.35
N LEU A 83 12.61 -17.23 -19.70
CA LEU A 83 12.52 -15.77 -19.69
C LEU A 83 12.49 -15.16 -21.09
N SER A 84 13.23 -15.73 -22.05
CA SER A 84 13.21 -15.32 -23.47
C SER A 84 11.85 -15.46 -24.14
N ASP A 85 11.01 -16.36 -23.65
CA ASP A 85 9.72 -16.71 -24.24
C ASP A 85 8.56 -16.01 -23.52
N ALA A 86 8.81 -15.35 -22.39
CA ALA A 86 7.79 -14.77 -21.52
C ALA A 86 6.83 -13.83 -22.29
N TYR A 87 7.40 -12.81 -22.92
CA TYR A 87 6.66 -11.82 -23.69
C TYR A 87 5.89 -12.47 -24.85
N LYS A 88 6.56 -13.36 -25.58
CA LYS A 88 5.97 -14.07 -26.71
C LYS A 88 4.76 -14.90 -26.28
N GLN A 89 4.87 -15.62 -25.16
CA GLN A 89 3.77 -16.42 -24.62
C GLN A 89 2.59 -15.54 -24.20
N LEU A 90 2.83 -14.42 -23.53
CA LEU A 90 1.76 -13.49 -23.15
C LEU A 90 1.01 -12.94 -24.37
N CYS A 91 1.68 -12.73 -25.50
CA CYS A 91 1.04 -12.27 -26.74
C CYS A 91 0.32 -13.39 -27.50
N GLU A 92 0.88 -14.60 -27.53
CA GLU A 92 0.43 -15.67 -28.43
C GLU A 92 -0.49 -16.71 -27.77
N VAL A 93 -0.41 -16.90 -26.45
CA VAL A 93 -1.22 -17.88 -25.72
C VAL A 93 -2.54 -17.22 -25.31
N PRO A 94 -3.70 -17.64 -25.87
CA PRO A 94 -4.98 -17.00 -25.59
C PRO A 94 -5.34 -17.06 -24.09
N GLY A 95 -5.75 -15.93 -23.51
CA GLY A 95 -6.20 -15.85 -22.12
C GLY A 95 -5.08 -15.83 -21.08
N LEU A 96 -3.80 -15.93 -21.50
CA LEU A 96 -2.69 -15.96 -20.54
C LEU A 96 -2.43 -14.58 -19.92
N ALA A 97 -2.43 -13.52 -20.74
CA ALA A 97 -2.19 -12.16 -20.25
C ALA A 97 -3.28 -11.72 -19.27
N GLU A 98 -4.55 -12.00 -19.58
CA GLU A 98 -5.70 -11.69 -18.74
C GLU A 98 -5.63 -12.44 -17.40
N ARG A 99 -5.33 -13.74 -17.43
CA ARG A 99 -5.15 -14.53 -16.21
C ARG A 99 -3.99 -14.05 -15.35
N MET A 100 -2.85 -13.72 -15.98
CA MET A 100 -1.70 -13.20 -15.23
C MET A 100 -1.97 -11.80 -14.69
N ALA A 101 -2.71 -10.97 -15.41
CA ALA A 101 -3.09 -9.65 -14.93
C ALA A 101 -3.99 -9.73 -13.70
N ALA A 102 -5.02 -10.58 -13.73
CA ALA A 102 -5.91 -10.84 -12.60
C ALA A 102 -5.17 -11.41 -11.39
N LEU A 103 -4.22 -12.31 -11.62
CA LEU A 103 -3.42 -12.89 -10.55
C LEU A 103 -2.47 -11.85 -9.93
N MET A 104 -1.89 -10.98 -10.76
CA MET A 104 -0.91 -9.97 -10.36
C MET A 104 -1.52 -8.63 -9.94
N CYS A 105 -2.85 -8.51 -10.00
CA CYS A 105 -3.62 -7.33 -9.63
C CYS A 105 -3.28 -6.09 -10.49
N VAL A 106 -3.11 -6.30 -11.80
CA VAL A 106 -2.81 -5.22 -12.77
C VAL A 106 -3.92 -5.00 -13.81
N ASP A 107 -5.08 -5.62 -13.57
CA ASP A 107 -6.34 -5.51 -14.31
C ASP A 107 -7.39 -4.62 -13.61
N VAL A 108 -7.03 -3.97 -12.51
CA VAL A 108 -7.95 -3.16 -11.67
C VAL A 108 -8.69 -2.08 -12.48
N ASP A 109 -8.06 -1.50 -13.50
CA ASP A 109 -8.69 -0.50 -14.38
C ASP A 109 -9.59 -1.10 -15.49
N LEU A 110 -9.56 -2.42 -15.67
CA LEU A 110 -10.42 -3.13 -16.64
C LEU A 110 -11.76 -3.49 -16.00
N ASP A 111 -11.76 -3.76 -14.69
CA ASP A 111 -12.97 -4.00 -13.92
C ASP A 111 -13.75 -2.71 -13.65
N SER A 112 -13.11 -1.54 -13.51
CA SER A 112 -13.84 -0.27 -13.43
C SER A 112 -14.62 0.06 -14.72
N ALA A 113 -14.18 -0.43 -15.88
CA ALA A 113 -14.92 -0.31 -17.13
C ALA A 113 -16.05 -1.34 -17.30
N ALA A 114 -16.05 -2.43 -16.51
CA ALA A 114 -17.04 -3.51 -16.58
C ALA A 114 -18.04 -3.52 -15.39
N GLU A 115 -17.65 -2.99 -14.24
CA GLU A 115 -18.49 -2.82 -13.05
C GLU A 115 -19.38 -1.57 -13.10
N GLU A 116 -19.19 -0.66 -14.08
CA GLU A 116 -20.19 0.38 -14.41
C GLU A 116 -21.49 -0.18 -15.03
N ALA A 117 -21.62 -1.49 -15.21
CA ALA A 117 -22.83 -2.12 -15.76
C ALA A 117 -23.62 -2.99 -14.75
N GLY A 118 -23.25 -3.01 -13.46
CA GLY A 118 -23.86 -3.91 -12.48
C GLY A 118 -24.23 -3.24 -11.16
N GLU A 119 -25.51 -2.82 -11.05
CA GLU A 119 -26.20 -2.42 -9.81
C GLU A 119 -25.74 -1.11 -9.11
N GLU A 120 -25.82 0.01 -9.82
CA GLU A 120 -26.11 1.31 -9.17
C GLU A 120 -27.60 1.39 -8.81
N ASP A 121 -27.97 0.97 -7.59
CA ASP A 121 -29.10 1.57 -6.87
C ASP A 121 -28.54 2.46 -5.75
N SER A 122 -27.94 3.56 -6.19
CA SER A 122 -27.66 4.75 -5.40
C SER A 122 -27.65 5.86 -6.43
N SER A 123 -28.72 6.64 -6.52
CA SER A 123 -28.74 7.87 -7.31
C SER A 123 -27.51 8.71 -6.94
N LYS A 124 -26.43 8.65 -7.74
CA LYS A 124 -25.27 9.54 -7.60
C LYS A 124 -25.82 10.95 -7.69
N LEU A 125 -25.84 11.64 -6.55
CA LEU A 125 -26.31 13.01 -6.49
C LEU A 125 -25.33 13.85 -7.30
N SER A 126 -25.86 14.71 -8.17
CA SER A 126 -25.06 15.72 -8.85
C SER A 126 -24.43 16.68 -7.84
N ALA A 127 -23.37 17.37 -8.26
CA ALA A 127 -22.71 18.40 -7.44
C ALA A 127 -23.71 19.45 -6.92
N VAL A 128 -24.70 19.81 -7.74
CA VAL A 128 -25.76 20.76 -7.36
C VAL A 128 -26.63 20.18 -6.24
N GLU A 129 -27.05 18.92 -6.35
CA GLU A 129 -27.90 18.27 -5.33
C GLU A 129 -27.14 18.09 -4.01
N ILE A 130 -25.84 17.77 -4.03
CA ILE A 130 -25.00 17.69 -2.83
C ILE A 130 -24.93 19.06 -2.16
N VAL A 131 -24.62 20.11 -2.92
CA VAL A 131 -24.56 21.48 -2.39
C VAL A 131 -25.91 21.92 -1.82
N GLU A 132 -27.02 21.65 -2.53
CA GLU A 132 -28.36 21.99 -2.05
C GLU A 132 -28.73 21.23 -0.77
N ARG A 133 -28.35 19.96 -0.67
CA ARG A 133 -28.56 19.13 0.52
C ARG A 133 -27.83 19.70 1.73
N GLU A 134 -26.54 20.03 1.58
CA GLU A 134 -25.74 20.63 2.67
C GLU A 134 -26.28 22.02 3.04
N MET A 135 -26.68 22.83 2.05
CA MET A 135 -27.34 24.12 2.33
C MET A 135 -28.65 23.98 3.12
N CYS A 136 -29.43 22.92 2.89
CA CYS A 136 -30.64 22.67 3.67
C CYS A 136 -30.31 22.39 5.14
N LYS A 137 -29.24 21.63 5.43
CA LYS A 137 -28.78 21.39 6.81
C LYS A 137 -28.38 22.69 7.52
N VAL A 138 -27.70 23.59 6.81
CA VAL A 138 -27.31 24.92 7.31
C VAL A 138 -28.54 25.76 7.64
N LYS A 139 -29.53 25.81 6.74
CA LYS A 139 -30.78 26.59 6.95
C LYS A 139 -31.63 26.06 8.10
N GLU A 140 -31.59 24.75 8.35
CA GLU A 140 -32.30 24.11 9.46
C GLU A 140 -31.60 24.32 10.82
N GLY A 141 -30.44 25.01 10.84
CA GLY A 141 -29.66 25.25 12.06
C GLY A 141 -29.08 23.96 12.66
N ARG A 142 -28.95 22.90 11.85
CA ARG A 142 -28.50 21.59 12.28
C ARG A 142 -26.98 21.44 12.22
N ASP A 143 -26.34 22.12 11.27
CA ASP A 143 -24.91 21.98 11.01
C ASP A 143 -24.38 23.20 10.24
N ASP A 144 -23.19 23.69 10.59
CA ASP A 144 -22.44 24.68 9.81
C ASP A 144 -21.48 23.88 8.95
N THR A 145 -21.86 23.57 7.71
CA THR A 145 -21.08 22.69 6.82
C THR A 145 -19.66 23.24 6.64
N ARG A 146 -18.71 22.60 7.34
CA ARG A 146 -17.28 22.96 7.36
C ARG A 146 -16.42 22.02 6.54
N TRP A 147 -16.99 20.91 6.08
CA TRP A 147 -16.34 19.92 5.25
C TRP A 147 -17.25 19.58 4.07
N LEU A 148 -16.74 19.72 2.85
CA LEU A 148 -17.49 19.46 1.63
C LEU A 148 -16.68 18.58 0.68
N GLU A 149 -17.28 17.47 0.26
CA GLU A 149 -16.70 16.50 -0.67
C GLU A 149 -17.50 16.54 -1.97
N LEU A 150 -16.83 16.92 -3.05
CA LEU A 150 -17.37 17.00 -4.40
C LEU A 150 -16.42 16.22 -5.32
N GLU A 151 -16.33 14.92 -5.12
CA GLU A 151 -15.36 14.04 -5.78
C GLU A 151 -16.00 13.27 -6.94
N GLU A 152 -15.31 13.19 -8.08
CA GLU A 152 -15.74 12.39 -9.24
C GLU A 152 -17.14 12.75 -9.77
N LEU A 153 -17.47 14.04 -9.78
CA LEU A 153 -18.78 14.56 -10.20
C LEU A 153 -18.78 15.22 -11.58
N ASP A 154 -17.70 15.06 -12.35
CA ASP A 154 -17.46 15.71 -13.65
C ASP A 154 -17.66 17.25 -13.60
N ILE A 155 -17.24 17.88 -12.50
CA ILE A 155 -17.30 19.33 -12.34
C ILE A 155 -16.28 19.98 -13.28
N ASP A 156 -16.75 20.77 -14.23
CA ASP A 156 -15.92 21.64 -15.07
C ASP A 156 -15.76 23.05 -14.45
N ASP A 157 -14.92 23.87 -15.06
CA ASP A 157 -14.62 25.23 -14.57
C ASP A 157 -15.89 26.11 -14.47
N HIS A 158 -16.85 25.94 -15.38
CA HIS A 158 -18.11 26.69 -15.37
C HIS A 158 -19.03 26.23 -14.24
N MET A 159 -19.11 24.92 -14.02
CA MET A 159 -19.89 24.34 -12.94
C MET A 159 -19.34 24.80 -11.58
N LEU A 160 -18.02 24.77 -11.37
CA LEU A 160 -17.40 25.23 -10.13
C LEU A 160 -17.83 26.66 -9.76
N VAL A 161 -17.80 27.59 -10.73
CA VAL A 161 -18.26 28.97 -10.56
C VAL A 161 -19.77 29.02 -10.27
N SER A 162 -20.57 28.21 -10.97
CA SER A 162 -22.03 28.17 -10.77
C SER A 162 -22.45 27.63 -9.40
N LEU A 163 -21.60 26.81 -8.76
CA LEU A 163 -21.86 26.29 -7.44
C LEU A 163 -21.81 27.39 -6.37
N ASP A 164 -21.08 28.49 -6.59
CA ASP A 164 -21.01 29.66 -5.69
C ASP A 164 -20.73 29.23 -4.23
N LEU A 165 -19.75 28.34 -4.07
CA LEU A 165 -19.37 27.78 -2.76
C LEU A 165 -19.00 28.86 -1.73
N PRO A 166 -18.27 29.94 -2.07
CA PRO A 166 -17.91 30.97 -1.10
C PRO A 166 -19.12 31.67 -0.46
N SER A 167 -20.19 31.91 -1.24
CA SER A 167 -21.40 32.53 -0.72
C SER A 167 -22.26 31.57 0.09
N LYS A 168 -22.25 30.28 -0.28
CA LYS A 168 -23.07 29.23 0.36
C LYS A 168 -22.44 28.65 1.63
N PHE A 169 -21.11 28.52 1.66
CA PHE A 169 -20.35 27.91 2.76
C PHE A 169 -19.17 28.80 3.19
N PRO A 170 -19.42 30.00 3.76
CA PRO A 170 -18.36 30.95 4.11
C PRO A 170 -17.41 30.46 5.22
N ASN A 171 -17.83 29.47 6.01
CA ASN A 171 -17.05 28.88 7.11
C ASN A 171 -16.37 27.57 6.72
N LEU A 172 -16.33 27.23 5.42
CA LEU A 172 -15.75 25.98 4.95
C LEU A 172 -14.26 25.88 5.33
N LEU A 173 -13.88 24.77 5.97
CA LEU A 173 -12.51 24.47 6.39
C LEU A 173 -11.86 23.43 5.49
N ALA A 174 -12.63 22.48 4.96
CA ALA A 174 -12.12 21.41 4.11
C ALA A 174 -12.98 21.28 2.84
N LEU A 175 -12.32 21.24 1.68
CA LEU A 175 -12.95 21.07 0.39
C LEU A 175 -12.21 20.00 -0.42
N SER A 176 -12.92 18.97 -0.85
CA SER A 176 -12.41 18.02 -1.84
C SER A 176 -13.10 18.21 -3.18
N LEU A 177 -12.30 18.37 -4.22
CA LEU A 177 -12.66 18.45 -5.63
C LEU A 177 -11.87 17.40 -6.43
N CYS A 178 -11.47 16.30 -5.79
CA CYS A 178 -10.67 15.23 -6.40
C CYS A 178 -11.41 14.58 -7.59
N GLY A 179 -10.69 14.26 -8.67
CA GLY A 179 -11.24 13.50 -9.80
C GLY A 179 -12.30 14.23 -10.64
N ASN A 180 -12.23 15.56 -10.73
CA ASN A 180 -13.11 16.36 -11.58
C ASN A 180 -12.43 16.78 -12.90
N ASN A 181 -13.13 17.55 -13.73
CA ASN A 181 -12.69 17.98 -15.06
C ASN A 181 -12.28 19.47 -15.07
N LEU A 182 -11.63 19.94 -14.00
CA LEU A 182 -11.13 21.31 -13.88
C LEU A 182 -9.89 21.49 -14.77
N ARG A 183 -9.87 22.54 -15.60
CA ARG A 183 -8.82 22.78 -16.61
C ARG A 183 -8.12 24.12 -16.44
N ASP A 184 -8.76 25.08 -15.81
CA ASP A 184 -8.27 26.45 -15.68
C ASP A 184 -7.87 26.75 -14.23
N VAL A 185 -6.56 26.83 -13.96
CA VAL A 185 -6.02 27.07 -12.62
C VAL A 185 -6.40 28.46 -12.09
N GLU A 186 -6.54 29.45 -12.97
CA GLU A 186 -6.95 30.81 -12.60
C GLU A 186 -8.41 30.84 -12.13
N VAL A 187 -9.30 30.08 -12.77
CA VAL A 187 -10.69 29.92 -12.32
C VAL A 187 -10.75 29.24 -10.96
N VAL A 188 -10.05 28.11 -10.80
CA VAL A 188 -10.01 27.37 -9.53
C VAL A 188 -9.43 28.24 -8.41
N SER A 189 -8.28 28.88 -8.65
CA SER A 189 -7.63 29.76 -7.68
C SER A 189 -8.56 30.91 -7.27
N LYS A 190 -9.22 31.55 -8.23
CA LYS A 190 -10.19 32.62 -7.95
C LYS A 190 -11.33 32.14 -7.06
N GLU A 191 -11.95 31.00 -7.34
CA GLU A 191 -13.07 30.51 -6.51
C GLU A 191 -12.60 30.11 -5.10
N VAL A 192 -11.49 29.38 -5.00
CA VAL A 192 -10.95 28.89 -3.73
C VAL A 192 -10.43 30.04 -2.84
N THR A 193 -9.79 31.07 -3.41
CA THR A 193 -9.28 32.22 -2.63
C THR A 193 -10.37 33.02 -1.90
N HIS A 194 -11.64 32.93 -2.33
CA HIS A 194 -12.74 33.55 -1.60
C HIS A 194 -13.15 32.75 -0.34
N LEU A 195 -12.70 31.50 -0.18
CA LEU A 195 -12.90 30.67 1.02
C LEU A 195 -11.83 30.98 2.08
N ASN A 196 -11.98 32.11 2.77
CA ASN A 196 -10.96 32.66 3.68
C ASN A 196 -10.54 31.75 4.85
N ASN A 197 -11.42 30.81 5.25
CA ASN A 197 -11.19 29.91 6.38
C ASN A 197 -10.62 28.55 5.96
N LEU A 198 -10.43 28.31 4.66
CA LEU A 198 -10.05 27.00 4.14
C LEU A 198 -8.70 26.55 4.70
N LYS A 199 -8.69 25.37 5.33
CA LYS A 199 -7.54 24.69 5.93
C LYS A 199 -7.04 23.53 5.08
N ALA A 200 -7.93 22.83 4.38
CA ALA A 200 -7.58 21.70 3.52
C ALA A 200 -8.26 21.77 2.16
N LEU A 201 -7.50 21.43 1.12
CA LEU A 201 -7.95 21.38 -0.25
C LEU A 201 -7.38 20.16 -0.98
N TRP A 202 -8.26 19.38 -1.60
CA TRP A 202 -7.87 18.26 -2.47
C TRP A 202 -8.36 18.52 -3.90
N LEU A 203 -7.43 18.49 -4.84
CA LEU A 203 -7.60 18.78 -6.26
C LEU A 203 -6.97 17.68 -7.13
N ASN A 204 -6.49 16.58 -6.53
CA ASN A 204 -5.84 15.49 -7.26
C ASN A 204 -6.72 15.01 -8.43
N ASN A 205 -6.08 14.46 -9.47
CA ASN A 205 -6.77 13.92 -10.65
C ASN A 205 -7.64 14.94 -11.41
N ASN A 206 -7.25 16.23 -11.40
CA ASN A 206 -7.83 17.25 -12.29
C ASN A 206 -6.84 17.63 -13.41
N PRO A 207 -7.29 17.81 -14.66
CA PRO A 207 -6.43 18.11 -15.81
C PRO A 207 -5.44 19.28 -15.63
N PHE A 208 -5.83 20.35 -14.92
CA PHE A 208 -4.95 21.52 -14.75
C PHE A 208 -3.67 21.26 -13.94
N LEU A 209 -3.60 20.14 -13.19
CA LEU A 209 -2.44 19.77 -12.39
C LEU A 209 -1.32 19.10 -13.20
N GLU A 210 -1.56 18.74 -14.46
CA GLU A 210 -0.51 18.22 -15.36
C GLU A 210 0.56 19.28 -15.70
N HIS A 211 0.29 20.56 -15.44
CA HIS A 211 1.20 21.67 -15.69
C HIS A 211 2.00 22.05 -14.44
N SER A 212 3.32 22.17 -14.58
CA SER A 212 4.21 22.53 -13.48
C SER A 212 3.97 23.98 -13.01
N ASN A 213 3.70 24.14 -11.71
CA ASN A 213 3.44 25.37 -10.92
C ASN A 213 1.98 25.71 -10.57
N SER A 214 0.98 24.92 -10.99
CA SER A 214 -0.43 25.21 -10.69
C SER A 214 -0.75 25.24 -9.18
N GLU A 215 -0.17 24.35 -8.37
CA GLU A 215 -0.41 24.27 -6.92
C GLU A 215 0.10 25.50 -6.15
N ALA A 216 1.23 26.07 -6.58
CA ALA A 216 1.88 27.18 -5.87
C ALA A 216 1.04 28.46 -5.88
N ALA A 217 0.35 28.73 -7.00
CA ALA A 217 -0.54 29.88 -7.13
C ALA A 217 -1.74 29.80 -6.18
N ILE A 218 -2.32 28.60 -6.02
CA ILE A 218 -3.46 28.37 -5.12
C ILE A 218 -3.03 28.53 -3.66
N ILE A 219 -1.89 27.94 -3.27
CA ILE A 219 -1.34 28.06 -1.92
C ILE A 219 -1.03 29.52 -1.57
N GLN A 220 -0.47 30.29 -2.51
CA GLN A 220 -0.20 31.72 -2.30
C GLN A 220 -1.49 32.53 -2.09
N GLY A 221 -2.57 32.14 -2.77
CA GLY A 221 -3.88 32.78 -2.66
C GLY A 221 -4.66 32.47 -1.38
N CYS A 222 -4.33 31.36 -0.69
CA CYS A 222 -5.06 30.86 0.47
C CYS A 222 -4.15 30.84 1.72
N PRO A 223 -3.98 31.96 2.44
CA PRO A 223 -3.01 32.05 3.54
C PRO A 223 -3.33 31.14 4.73
N SER A 224 -4.61 30.81 4.93
CA SER A 224 -5.07 29.90 6.00
C SER A 224 -4.85 28.41 5.68
N LEU A 225 -4.51 28.08 4.43
CA LEU A 225 -4.44 26.71 3.94
C LEU A 225 -3.24 25.98 4.56
N GLU A 226 -3.50 24.86 5.20
CA GLU A 226 -2.51 24.01 5.88
C GLU A 226 -2.21 22.75 5.08
N ILE A 227 -3.20 22.19 4.37
CA ILE A 227 -3.09 20.99 3.54
C ILE A 227 -3.54 21.30 2.10
N CYS A 228 -2.71 20.93 1.13
CA CYS A 228 -3.05 20.96 -0.29
C CYS A 228 -2.60 19.64 -0.93
N ASN A 229 -3.52 18.90 -1.55
CA ASN A 229 -3.22 17.61 -2.20
C ASN A 229 -2.43 16.65 -1.30
N SER A 230 -2.87 16.53 -0.04
CA SER A 230 -2.25 15.67 0.97
C SER A 230 -0.81 16.08 1.38
N LYS A 231 -0.29 17.21 0.88
CA LYS A 231 0.98 17.84 1.29
C LYS A 231 0.72 18.99 2.25
N PHE A 232 1.66 19.24 3.16
CA PHE A 232 1.61 20.36 4.08
C PHE A 232 2.15 21.62 3.40
N THR A 233 1.44 22.74 3.56
CA THR A 233 1.91 24.05 3.12
C THR A 233 2.98 24.59 4.10
N SER A 234 3.62 25.72 3.80
CA SER A 234 4.48 26.39 4.78
C SER A 234 3.74 26.93 6.02
N ASN A 235 2.41 26.98 5.96
CA ASN A 235 1.55 27.54 7.01
C ASN A 235 0.85 26.44 7.83
N TYR A 236 1.18 25.16 7.62
CA TYR A 236 0.57 24.08 8.37
C TYR A 236 0.72 24.28 9.89
N GLY A 237 -0.30 23.88 10.64
CA GLY A 237 -0.38 24.09 12.07
C GLY A 237 -1.26 23.04 12.73
N GLU A 238 -2.04 23.49 13.70
CA GLU A 238 -2.85 22.62 14.55
C GLU A 238 -3.84 21.77 13.75
N TRP A 239 -4.49 22.36 12.74
CA TRP A 239 -5.53 21.66 12.00
C TRP A 239 -4.94 20.51 11.18
N ALA A 240 -3.83 20.74 10.47
CA ALA A 240 -3.16 19.68 9.71
C ALA A 240 -2.62 18.56 10.60
N LEU A 241 -2.05 18.90 11.76
CA LEU A 241 -1.56 17.91 12.72
C LEU A 241 -2.71 17.14 13.36
N GLY A 242 -3.81 17.82 13.71
CA GLY A 242 -5.00 17.20 14.25
C GLY A 242 -5.70 16.29 13.24
N PHE A 243 -5.69 16.64 11.95
CA PHE A 243 -6.17 15.77 10.88
C PHE A 243 -5.34 14.48 10.81
N CYS A 244 -4.02 14.57 10.76
CA CYS A 244 -3.14 13.38 10.81
C CYS A 244 -3.22 12.60 12.13
N GLY A 245 -3.58 13.28 13.23
CA GLY A 245 -3.77 12.68 14.55
C GLY A 245 -5.18 12.12 14.81
N GLY A 246 -6.09 12.19 13.83
CA GLY A 246 -7.46 11.68 13.94
C GLY A 246 -8.37 12.52 14.85
N ILE A 247 -8.05 13.79 15.09
CA ILE A 247 -8.90 14.74 15.84
C ILE A 247 -9.93 15.38 14.92
N TYR A 248 -9.52 15.78 13.71
CA TYR A 248 -10.38 16.45 12.75
C TYR A 248 -10.72 15.52 11.59
N ASP A 249 -12.02 15.40 11.33
CA ASP A 249 -12.59 14.66 10.21
C ASP A 249 -13.87 15.39 9.72
N LYS A 250 -14.62 14.76 8.82
CA LYS A 250 -15.87 15.32 8.29
C LYS A 250 -16.92 15.59 9.35
N ASP A 251 -17.01 14.74 10.37
CA ASP A 251 -18.01 14.85 11.44
C ASP A 251 -17.55 15.82 12.55
N ASN A 252 -16.24 16.09 12.64
CA ASN A 252 -15.63 16.97 13.63
C ASN A 252 -14.61 17.94 13.01
N ALA A 253 -15.03 18.70 11.99
CA ALA A 253 -14.14 19.58 11.21
C ALA A 253 -13.61 20.79 12.01
N ASP A 254 -14.30 21.18 13.09
CA ASP A 254 -13.88 22.24 14.01
C ASP A 254 -14.30 21.95 15.47
N SER A 255 -13.48 21.17 16.18
CA SER A 255 -13.56 21.07 17.65
C SER A 255 -12.69 22.09 18.38
N ALA A 256 -11.96 22.98 17.68
CA ALA A 256 -10.96 23.85 18.29
C ALA A 256 -11.59 24.88 19.25
N HIS A 257 -12.89 25.15 19.12
CA HIS A 257 -13.61 26.05 20.04
C HIS A 257 -13.97 25.43 21.40
N GLN A 258 -13.70 24.14 21.65
CA GLN A 258 -14.06 23.46 22.91
C GLN A 258 -12.88 22.97 23.76
N ARG A 259 -11.64 22.97 23.25
CA ARG A 259 -10.45 22.53 23.99
C ARG A 259 -9.32 23.55 23.87
N GLU A 260 -8.74 23.96 25.00
CA GLU A 260 -7.59 24.88 25.02
C GLU A 260 -6.32 24.26 24.41
N HIS A 261 -6.18 22.93 24.44
CA HIS A 261 -5.06 22.17 23.86
C HIS A 261 -5.56 20.93 23.10
N PRO A 262 -5.98 21.05 21.83
CA PRO A 262 -6.58 19.93 21.09
C PRO A 262 -5.59 18.81 20.81
N LEU A 263 -4.31 19.13 20.58
CA LEU A 263 -3.27 18.14 20.24
C LEU A 263 -2.73 17.36 21.46
N GLU A 264 -3.07 17.75 22.70
CA GLU A 264 -2.54 17.13 23.92
C GLU A 264 -2.82 15.62 23.98
N SER A 265 -3.97 15.20 23.43
CA SER A 265 -4.43 13.81 23.39
C SER A 265 -3.81 12.96 22.27
N VAL A 266 -3.04 13.55 21.35
CA VAL A 266 -2.46 12.83 20.22
C VAL A 266 -1.29 11.98 20.69
N THR A 267 -1.41 10.67 20.46
CA THR A 267 -0.38 9.69 20.82
C THR A 267 0.41 9.15 19.62
N SER A 268 -0.13 9.31 18.41
CA SER A 268 0.44 8.80 17.17
C SER A 268 0.26 9.83 16.06
N LEU A 269 1.35 10.19 15.39
CA LEU A 269 1.34 11.07 14.22
C LEU A 269 2.06 10.41 13.05
N ASP A 270 1.30 10.11 11.99
CA ASP A 270 1.89 9.79 10.70
C ASP A 270 1.97 11.04 9.82
N LEU A 271 3.18 11.59 9.71
CA LEU A 271 3.49 12.74 8.87
C LEU A 271 4.30 12.34 7.64
N SER A 272 4.28 11.06 7.26
CA SER A 272 5.04 10.60 6.10
C SER A 272 4.54 11.22 4.80
N ASN A 273 5.47 11.48 3.87
CA ASN A 273 5.20 12.00 2.53
C ASN A 273 4.35 13.29 2.49
N ARG A 274 4.43 14.12 3.54
CA ARG A 274 3.70 15.39 3.63
C ARG A 274 4.47 16.57 3.04
N PHE A 275 5.64 16.34 2.45
CA PHE A 275 6.51 17.38 1.88
C PHE A 275 6.92 18.46 2.91
N ILE A 276 7.07 18.08 4.17
CA ILE A 276 7.45 18.99 5.26
C ILE A 276 8.91 19.42 5.06
N ARG A 277 9.12 20.72 4.88
CA ARG A 277 10.46 21.33 4.76
C ARG A 277 10.99 21.85 6.09
N ASN A 278 10.08 22.31 6.96
CA ASN A 278 10.36 22.77 8.31
C ASN A 278 9.40 22.11 9.30
N LEU A 279 9.93 21.27 10.19
CA LEU A 279 9.17 20.61 11.26
C LEU A 279 8.89 21.54 12.45
N MET A 280 9.72 22.55 12.66
CA MET A 280 9.60 23.49 13.78
C MET A 280 8.61 24.58 13.43
N ASN A 281 7.42 24.49 14.02
CA ASN A 281 6.42 25.54 13.98
C ASN A 281 5.74 25.69 15.35
N LYS A 282 4.74 26.57 15.45
CA LYS A 282 4.05 26.83 16.72
C LYS A 282 3.20 25.65 17.21
N ALA A 283 2.72 24.80 16.32
CA ALA A 283 1.81 23.70 16.66
C ALA A 283 2.53 22.37 16.95
N PHE A 284 3.62 22.08 16.24
CA PHE A 284 4.43 20.88 16.45
C PHE A 284 5.53 21.15 17.47
N ASN A 285 5.19 21.01 18.75
CA ASN A 285 6.16 21.13 19.83
C ASN A 285 5.76 20.27 21.05
N PRO A 286 6.71 19.99 21.98
CA PRO A 286 6.45 19.12 23.13
C PRO A 286 5.46 19.66 24.17
N GLU A 287 5.19 20.97 24.18
CA GLU A 287 4.22 21.59 25.09
C GLU A 287 2.77 21.38 24.59
N GLU A 288 2.56 21.39 23.28
CA GLU A 288 1.24 21.18 22.67
C GLU A 288 0.91 19.69 22.45
N ILE A 289 1.92 18.85 22.18
CA ILE A 289 1.73 17.41 21.88
C ILE A 289 2.44 16.55 22.93
N THR A 290 1.98 16.67 24.18
CA THR A 290 2.64 16.09 25.37
C THR A 290 2.63 14.55 25.40
N SER A 291 1.63 13.92 24.77
CA SER A 291 1.39 12.47 24.81
C SER A 291 1.97 11.71 23.60
N LEU A 292 2.72 12.37 22.71
CA LEU A 292 3.19 11.78 21.47
C LEU A 292 4.14 10.59 21.72
N SER A 293 3.73 9.40 21.27
CA SER A 293 4.46 8.14 21.48
C SER A 293 5.02 7.52 20.20
N TYR A 294 4.37 7.78 19.07
CA TYR A 294 4.76 7.33 17.75
C TYR A 294 4.81 8.52 16.78
N LEU A 295 5.88 8.62 16.01
CA LEU A 295 6.04 9.64 14.98
C LEU A 295 6.66 9.05 13.71
N ASN A 296 6.02 9.30 12.56
CA ASN A 296 6.56 8.97 11.24
C ASN A 296 6.88 10.23 10.45
N LEU A 297 8.14 10.40 10.06
CA LEU A 297 8.66 11.55 9.30
C LEU A 297 9.21 11.15 7.92
N ARG A 298 9.05 9.89 7.48
CA ARG A 298 9.60 9.41 6.20
C ARG A 298 9.08 10.19 4.99
N GLY A 299 9.88 10.28 3.94
CA GLY A 299 9.51 10.93 2.68
C GLY A 299 9.36 12.45 2.79
N ASN A 300 9.90 13.08 3.83
CA ASN A 300 9.90 14.53 3.99
C ASN A 300 11.30 15.12 3.75
N PRO A 301 11.42 16.22 2.99
CA PRO A 301 12.72 16.87 2.75
C PRO A 301 13.42 17.36 4.02
N LEU A 302 12.67 17.99 4.94
CA LEU A 302 13.18 18.60 6.19
C LEU A 302 14.45 19.48 6.01
N ASP A 303 14.64 20.03 4.82
CA ASP A 303 15.86 20.72 4.39
C ASP A 303 15.98 22.16 4.91
N GLN A 304 14.99 22.65 5.65
CA GLN A 304 15.03 23.94 6.35
C GLN A 304 15.31 23.80 7.85
N ASN A 305 15.50 22.57 8.35
CA ASN A 305 15.94 22.33 9.71
C ASN A 305 17.40 21.88 9.74
N SER A 306 18.17 22.32 10.74
CA SER A 306 19.46 21.71 11.00
C SER A 306 19.28 20.38 11.74
N LEU A 307 20.21 19.44 11.55
CA LEU A 307 20.22 18.16 12.25
C LEU A 307 20.15 18.35 13.78
N ASN A 308 20.92 19.30 14.32
CA ASN A 308 20.95 19.57 15.76
C ASN A 308 19.61 20.07 16.27
N ASP A 309 18.94 20.94 15.52
CA ASP A 309 17.64 21.48 15.92
C ASP A 309 16.57 20.39 15.91
N LEU A 310 16.55 19.52 14.87
CA LEU A 310 15.64 18.38 14.81
C LEU A 310 15.85 17.43 16.00
N LEU A 311 17.10 17.08 16.30
CA LEU A 311 17.42 16.20 17.43
C LEU A 311 17.03 16.84 18.77
N GLN A 312 17.22 18.15 18.95
CA GLN A 312 16.79 18.86 20.15
C GLN A 312 15.26 18.87 20.29
N LEU A 313 14.54 19.14 19.21
CA LEU A 313 13.07 19.08 19.18
C LEU A 313 12.57 17.69 19.57
N LEU A 314 13.10 16.63 18.94
CA LEU A 314 12.70 15.25 19.21
C LEU A 314 13.01 14.80 20.64
N LYS A 315 14.15 15.25 21.21
CA LYS A 315 14.48 15.01 22.63
C LYS A 315 13.47 15.63 23.59
N GLY A 316 12.78 16.69 23.18
CA GLY A 316 11.77 17.36 23.99
C GLY A 316 10.51 16.50 24.21
N PHE A 317 10.19 15.58 23.29
CA PHE A 317 9.04 14.68 23.41
C PHE A 317 9.36 13.53 24.37
N SER A 318 9.04 13.72 25.65
CA SER A 318 9.34 12.75 26.71
C SER A 318 8.65 11.40 26.54
N CYS A 319 7.50 11.37 25.86
CA CYS A 319 6.74 10.14 25.60
C CYS A 319 7.09 9.47 24.26
N LEU A 320 8.02 10.00 23.47
CA LEU A 320 8.30 9.46 22.13
C LEU A 320 9.11 8.16 22.24
N HIS A 321 8.47 7.03 21.91
CA HIS A 321 9.09 5.70 22.01
C HIS A 321 9.37 5.07 20.65
N SER A 322 8.63 5.45 19.60
CA SER A 322 8.77 4.90 18.25
C SER A 322 8.92 6.02 17.22
N LEU A 323 9.95 5.91 16.39
CA LEU A 323 10.27 6.90 15.36
C LEU A 323 10.49 6.20 14.00
N GLU A 324 9.89 6.73 12.95
CA GLU A 324 10.10 6.30 11.57
C GLU A 324 10.69 7.42 10.71
N VAL A 325 11.84 7.18 10.12
CA VAL A 325 12.67 8.17 9.42
C VAL A 325 13.41 7.53 8.24
N ASP A 326 13.79 8.35 7.26
CA ASP A 326 14.67 7.92 6.16
C ASP A 326 16.11 7.83 6.65
N ILE A 327 16.82 6.77 6.24
CA ILE A 327 18.24 6.53 6.57
C ILE A 327 18.94 6.03 5.29
N PRO A 328 19.91 6.76 4.73
CA PRO A 328 20.33 8.10 5.14
C PRO A 328 19.21 9.13 4.90
N GLY A 329 19.15 10.16 5.73
CA GLY A 329 18.12 11.18 5.63
C GLY A 329 18.36 12.38 6.55
N PRO A 330 17.34 13.25 6.71
CA PRO A 330 17.50 14.52 7.45
C PRO A 330 17.94 14.36 8.92
N LEU A 331 17.75 13.18 9.51
CA LEU A 331 18.12 12.89 10.90
C LEU A 331 19.46 12.15 11.03
N GLY A 332 20.14 11.81 9.93
CA GLY A 332 21.48 11.23 9.97
C GLY A 332 21.72 10.15 8.91
N GLU A 333 22.96 9.70 8.84
CA GLU A 333 23.44 8.74 7.84
C GLU A 333 23.30 7.28 8.30
N SER A 334 23.12 7.03 9.60
CA SER A 334 22.98 5.66 10.12
C SER A 334 22.06 5.57 11.32
N ALA A 335 21.37 4.44 11.44
CA ALA A 335 20.47 4.18 12.56
C ALA A 335 21.17 4.22 13.93
N ALA A 336 22.43 3.79 14.01
CA ALA A 336 23.18 3.79 15.26
C ALA A 336 23.41 5.23 15.79
N GLU A 337 23.76 6.17 14.90
CA GLU A 337 23.97 7.58 15.26
C GLU A 337 22.66 8.23 15.73
N ILE A 338 21.54 7.88 15.10
CA ILE A 338 20.20 8.38 15.49
C ILE A 338 19.81 7.84 16.87
N VAL A 339 20.00 6.54 17.13
CA VAL A 339 19.70 5.91 18.42
C VAL A 339 20.59 6.46 19.54
N GLU A 340 21.89 6.68 19.28
CA GLU A 340 22.80 7.31 20.24
C GLU A 340 22.36 8.74 20.57
N ALA A 341 21.89 9.49 19.57
CA ALA A 341 21.37 10.84 19.77
C ALA A 341 20.01 10.86 20.49
N LEU A 342 19.17 9.83 20.36
CA LEU A 342 17.81 9.76 20.90
C LEU A 342 17.63 8.54 21.83
N PRO A 343 18.21 8.55 23.04
CA PRO A 343 18.32 7.37 23.90
C PRO A 343 16.99 6.87 24.49
N ASN A 344 15.93 7.67 24.44
CA ASN A 344 14.61 7.30 24.95
C ASN A 344 13.80 6.45 23.94
N LEU A 345 14.24 6.34 22.68
CA LEU A 345 13.56 5.53 21.67
C LEU A 345 13.68 4.03 21.98
N SER A 346 12.55 3.34 21.90
CA SER A 346 12.46 1.88 21.98
C SER A 346 12.48 1.24 20.59
N LEU A 347 11.90 1.92 19.59
CA LEU A 347 11.83 1.48 18.21
C LEU A 347 12.31 2.59 17.27
N LEU A 348 13.17 2.23 16.32
CA LEU A 348 13.53 3.05 15.16
C LEU A 348 13.25 2.25 13.90
N ASN A 349 12.42 2.79 13.00
CA ASN A 349 12.01 2.10 11.77
C ASN A 349 11.45 0.69 12.01
N GLY A 350 10.70 0.49 13.11
CA GLY A 350 10.15 -0.81 13.50
C GLY A 350 11.15 -1.79 14.12
N VAL A 351 12.44 -1.42 14.21
CA VAL A 351 13.51 -2.24 14.80
C VAL A 351 13.79 -1.79 16.23
N ASN A 352 13.99 -2.74 17.14
CA ASN A 352 14.33 -2.44 18.54
C ASN A 352 15.71 -1.78 18.66
N THR A 353 15.79 -0.66 19.38
CA THR A 353 17.02 0.13 19.52
C THR A 353 18.17 -0.64 20.17
N SER A 354 17.89 -1.59 21.07
CA SER A 354 18.93 -2.44 21.66
C SER A 354 19.61 -3.32 20.59
N LYS A 355 18.83 -3.84 19.63
CA LYS A 355 19.37 -4.63 18.51
C LYS A 355 20.20 -3.78 17.57
N ILE A 356 19.79 -2.53 17.31
CA ILE A 356 20.55 -1.61 16.47
C ILE A 356 21.94 -1.35 17.07
N MET A 357 22.01 -1.17 18.41
CA MET A 357 23.27 -0.96 19.12
C MET A 357 24.13 -2.23 19.20
N GLU A 358 23.53 -3.42 19.27
CA GLU A 358 24.25 -4.70 19.28
C GLU A 358 24.85 -5.08 17.92
N TYR A 359 24.12 -4.85 16.82
CA TYR A 359 24.50 -5.28 15.48
C TYR A 359 25.19 -4.20 14.61
N GLY A 360 25.28 -2.96 15.08
CA GLY A 360 25.89 -1.85 14.34
C GLY A 360 25.15 -1.51 13.03
N LYS A 361 25.83 -0.81 12.12
CA LYS A 361 25.26 -0.16 10.90
C LYS A 361 24.48 -1.07 9.92
N SER A 362 24.35 -2.39 10.10
CA SER A 362 23.88 -3.28 9.01
C SER A 362 22.46 -3.85 9.11
N VAL A 363 21.58 -3.37 10.01
CA VAL A 363 20.23 -3.98 10.17
C VAL A 363 19.08 -3.07 9.74
N VAL A 364 19.28 -1.75 9.63
CA VAL A 364 18.18 -0.80 9.43
C VAL A 364 18.21 -0.10 8.06
N ASP A 365 19.36 -0.14 7.38
CA ASP A 365 19.63 0.72 6.21
C ASP A 365 19.05 0.19 4.89
N SER A 366 18.19 -0.83 4.91
CA SER A 366 17.65 -1.45 3.69
C SER A 366 16.29 -2.13 3.88
N MET A 367 15.31 -1.44 4.47
CA MET A 367 13.91 -1.78 4.14
C MET A 367 13.61 -1.19 2.76
N LEU A 368 14.14 -1.84 1.72
CA LEU A 368 13.72 -1.62 0.34
C LEU A 368 12.20 -1.83 0.31
N GLN A 369 11.45 -0.77 0.03
CA GLN A 369 10.03 -0.91 -0.24
C GLN A 369 9.86 -1.83 -1.46
N PRO A 370 8.85 -2.72 -1.46
CA PRO A 370 8.50 -3.45 -2.66
C PRO A 370 8.26 -2.44 -3.79
N CYS A 371 9.04 -2.52 -4.87
CA CYS A 371 8.78 -1.70 -6.04
C CYS A 371 7.51 -2.24 -6.70
N LEU A 372 6.38 -1.62 -6.36
CA LEU A 372 5.12 -1.93 -7.01
C LEU A 372 5.19 -1.41 -8.45
N PRO A 373 4.81 -2.21 -9.45
CA PRO A 373 4.76 -1.75 -10.84
C PRO A 373 3.75 -0.60 -10.94
N GLU A 374 4.16 0.53 -11.48
CA GLU A 374 3.25 1.62 -11.88
C GLU A 374 2.84 1.40 -13.34
N TRP A 375 1.58 1.68 -13.67
CA TRP A 375 1.07 1.61 -15.04
C TRP A 375 0.04 2.71 -15.29
N THR A 376 -0.24 2.98 -16.56
CA THR A 376 -1.30 3.91 -16.97
C THR A 376 -2.46 3.15 -17.61
N ALA A 377 -3.68 3.70 -17.56
CA ALA A 377 -4.88 3.04 -18.09
C ALA A 377 -4.79 2.68 -19.60
N GLY A 378 -3.89 3.31 -20.37
CA GLY A 378 -3.65 3.00 -21.78
C GLY A 378 -2.54 1.98 -22.07
N GLU A 379 -1.81 1.50 -21.06
CA GLU A 379 -0.69 0.58 -21.25
C GLU A 379 -1.20 -0.84 -21.61
N PRO A 380 -0.60 -1.52 -22.61
CA PRO A 380 -1.00 -2.87 -22.98
C PRO A 380 -0.92 -3.85 -21.80
N LEU A 381 -1.91 -4.72 -21.66
CA LEU A 381 -1.99 -5.67 -20.54
C LEU A 381 -0.74 -6.56 -20.43
N THR A 382 -0.17 -6.97 -21.56
CA THR A 382 1.08 -7.71 -21.61
C THR A 382 2.24 -6.97 -20.96
N ASP A 383 2.35 -5.67 -21.20
CA ASP A 383 3.43 -4.84 -20.64
C ASP A 383 3.23 -4.66 -19.13
N ARG A 384 1.99 -4.44 -18.68
CA ARG A 384 1.64 -4.40 -17.25
C ARG A 384 2.04 -5.70 -16.54
N VAL A 385 1.71 -6.86 -17.13
CA VAL A 385 2.09 -8.17 -16.59
C VAL A 385 3.62 -8.34 -16.55
N ILE A 386 4.34 -7.96 -17.60
CA ILE A 386 5.80 -8.06 -17.65
C ILE A 386 6.48 -7.18 -16.60
N ASN A 387 5.93 -5.99 -16.33
CA ASN A 387 6.43 -5.09 -15.30
C ASN A 387 6.13 -5.64 -13.90
N ALA A 388 4.99 -6.29 -13.71
CA ALA A 388 4.55 -6.81 -12.42
C ALA A 388 5.13 -8.17 -12.03
N MET A 389 5.44 -9.03 -13.01
CA MET A 389 5.74 -10.45 -12.76
C MET A 389 6.88 -10.67 -11.77
N TRP A 390 7.85 -9.77 -11.69
CA TRP A 390 9.04 -9.91 -10.83
C TRP A 390 8.72 -10.09 -9.34
N LEU A 391 7.57 -9.61 -8.88
CA LEU A 391 7.10 -9.81 -7.50
C LEU A 391 6.57 -11.23 -7.23
N TYR A 392 6.20 -11.97 -8.28
CA TYR A 392 5.52 -13.27 -8.22
C TYR A 392 6.37 -14.43 -8.73
N LEU A 393 7.45 -14.12 -9.46
CA LEU A 393 8.25 -15.13 -10.12
C LEU A 393 9.15 -15.90 -9.16
N MET A 394 9.05 -17.21 -9.27
CA MET A 394 9.98 -18.16 -8.68
C MET A 394 10.76 -18.87 -9.80
N THR A 395 11.83 -19.57 -9.44
CA THR A 395 12.64 -20.31 -10.41
C THR A 395 13.12 -21.65 -9.88
N TYR A 396 13.30 -22.60 -10.80
CA TYR A 396 14.06 -23.81 -10.56
C TYR A 396 14.95 -24.11 -11.78
N ARG A 397 15.94 -24.98 -11.59
CA ARG A 397 16.77 -25.52 -12.67
C ARG A 397 16.56 -27.02 -12.75
N LEU A 398 16.50 -27.53 -13.98
CA LEU A 398 16.49 -28.96 -14.22
C LEU A 398 17.94 -29.45 -14.28
N ALA A 399 18.20 -30.61 -13.72
CA ALA A 399 19.48 -31.28 -13.83
C ALA A 399 19.21 -32.77 -14.02
N ASP A 400 19.95 -33.38 -14.93
CA ASP A 400 20.09 -34.84 -14.98
C ASP A 400 21.42 -35.25 -14.32
N GLU A 401 21.72 -36.55 -14.34
CA GLU A 401 22.93 -37.10 -13.70
C GLU A 401 24.24 -36.61 -14.36
N GLU A 402 24.18 -36.09 -15.60
CA GLU A 402 25.35 -35.72 -16.39
C GLU A 402 25.52 -34.20 -16.54
N LYS A 403 24.42 -33.44 -16.55
CA LYS A 403 24.43 -32.00 -16.84
C LYS A 403 23.31 -31.25 -16.12
N ILE A 404 23.68 -30.08 -15.59
CA ILE A 404 22.73 -29.05 -15.12
C ILE A 404 22.29 -28.22 -16.33
N ASP A 405 20.98 -28.02 -16.49
CA ASP A 405 20.46 -27.03 -17.41
C ASP A 405 20.89 -25.62 -16.94
N GLU A 406 21.72 -24.98 -17.75
CA GLU A 406 22.25 -23.65 -17.47
C GLU A 406 21.15 -22.57 -17.54
N THR A 407 20.03 -22.87 -18.19
CA THR A 407 18.89 -21.97 -18.26
C THR A 407 17.89 -22.24 -17.13
N SER A 408 17.53 -21.19 -16.40
CA SER A 408 16.48 -21.24 -15.38
C SER A 408 15.10 -21.43 -16.02
N VAL A 409 14.24 -22.23 -15.39
CA VAL A 409 12.80 -22.21 -15.64
C VAL A 409 12.19 -21.25 -14.64
N TRP A 410 11.33 -20.36 -15.12
CA TRP A 410 10.58 -19.42 -14.31
C TRP A 410 9.14 -19.88 -14.21
N TYR A 411 8.51 -19.62 -13.08
CA TYR A 411 7.10 -19.94 -12.90
C TYR A 411 6.40 -18.95 -11.98
N VAL A 412 5.11 -18.81 -12.20
CA VAL A 412 4.15 -18.12 -11.33
C VAL A 412 3.27 -19.20 -10.71
N MET A 413 3.06 -19.13 -9.40
CA MET A 413 2.17 -20.05 -8.68
C MET A 413 0.71 -19.72 -8.97
N ASP A 414 -0.22 -20.61 -8.61
CA ASP A 414 -1.65 -20.30 -8.62
C ASP A 414 -2.03 -19.15 -7.68
N GLU A 415 -3.33 -18.84 -7.60
CA GLU A 415 -3.87 -17.76 -6.78
C GLU A 415 -3.50 -17.90 -5.30
N LEU A 416 -3.50 -19.12 -4.77
CA LEU A 416 -3.18 -19.40 -3.38
C LEU A 416 -1.68 -19.16 -3.12
N GLY A 417 -0.83 -19.74 -3.96
CA GLY A 417 0.62 -19.63 -3.83
C GLY A 417 1.11 -18.20 -4.04
N SER A 418 0.55 -17.50 -5.01
CA SER A 418 0.93 -16.11 -5.33
C SER A 418 0.47 -15.10 -4.27
N ALA A 419 -0.49 -15.45 -3.41
CA ALA A 419 -0.87 -14.66 -2.25
C ALA A 419 0.08 -14.83 -1.03
N LEU A 420 1.01 -15.80 -1.08
CA LEU A 420 2.03 -15.98 -0.05
C LEU A 420 3.13 -14.92 -0.18
N ARG A 421 3.53 -14.35 0.96
CA ARG A 421 4.52 -13.27 0.99
C ARG A 421 5.76 -13.65 1.79
N HIS A 422 6.86 -13.02 1.42
CA HIS A 422 8.07 -13.05 2.24
C HIS A 422 7.85 -12.29 3.55
N SER A 423 8.44 -12.82 4.62
CA SER A 423 8.40 -12.21 5.95
C SER A 423 9.72 -12.51 6.66
N ASP A 424 10.22 -11.54 7.44
CA ASP A 424 11.39 -11.73 8.31
C ASP A 424 11.13 -12.73 9.45
N LYS A 425 9.85 -13.07 9.69
CA LYS A 425 9.42 -14.10 10.64
C LYS A 425 8.60 -15.18 9.91
N PRO A 426 9.24 -16.00 9.06
CA PRO A 426 8.51 -16.96 8.23
C PRO A 426 7.80 -18.02 9.08
N ASN A 427 6.53 -18.25 8.79
CA ASN A 427 5.66 -19.24 9.43
C ASN A 427 5.20 -20.35 8.47
N PHE A 428 5.44 -20.19 7.17
CA PHE A 428 5.25 -21.19 6.12
C PHE A 428 6.55 -21.38 5.31
N ARG A 429 6.65 -22.53 4.65
CA ARG A 429 7.69 -22.81 3.66
C ARG A 429 7.00 -23.30 2.40
N VAL A 430 7.46 -22.79 1.27
CA VAL A 430 7.06 -23.27 -0.05
C VAL A 430 8.29 -23.85 -0.72
N SER A 431 8.16 -25.02 -1.34
CA SER A 431 9.21 -25.60 -2.15
C SER A 431 8.66 -26.11 -3.48
N PRO A 432 9.33 -25.87 -4.62
CA PRO A 432 8.97 -26.56 -5.86
C PRO A 432 9.15 -28.06 -5.68
N PHE A 433 8.24 -28.83 -6.25
CA PHE A 433 8.21 -30.28 -6.22
C PHE A 433 7.85 -30.83 -7.61
N LEU A 434 8.72 -31.69 -8.14
CA LEU A 434 8.51 -32.34 -9.42
C LEU A 434 7.90 -33.73 -9.19
N TYR A 435 6.62 -33.89 -9.51
CA TYR A 435 5.92 -35.16 -9.37
C TYR A 435 5.96 -35.95 -10.68
N MET A 436 6.48 -37.17 -10.64
CA MET A 436 6.60 -38.07 -11.80
C MET A 436 5.64 -39.26 -11.65
N PRO A 437 4.33 -39.11 -11.96
CA PRO A 437 3.29 -40.12 -11.71
C PRO A 437 3.57 -41.52 -12.27
N GLU A 438 4.36 -41.62 -13.35
CA GLU A 438 4.75 -42.88 -13.98
C GLU A 438 6.21 -43.27 -13.67
N GLY A 439 6.84 -42.58 -12.72
CA GLY A 439 8.22 -42.82 -12.33
C GLY A 439 9.28 -42.31 -13.30
N ASN A 440 8.89 -41.50 -14.28
CA ASN A 440 9.80 -40.96 -15.30
C ASN A 440 9.54 -39.47 -15.57
N LEU A 441 10.56 -38.79 -16.09
CA LEU A 441 10.53 -37.35 -16.36
C LEU A 441 9.49 -36.96 -17.44
N ALA A 442 9.18 -37.85 -18.38
CA ALA A 442 8.19 -37.58 -19.43
C ALA A 442 6.77 -37.44 -18.87
N SER A 443 6.49 -38.09 -17.74
CA SER A 443 5.22 -37.99 -17.02
C SER A 443 5.13 -36.79 -16.07
N ALA A 444 6.22 -36.02 -15.92
CA ALA A 444 6.37 -35.10 -14.80
C ALA A 444 5.38 -33.92 -14.83
N VAL A 445 4.74 -33.69 -13.69
CA VAL A 445 3.90 -32.52 -13.39
C VAL A 445 4.58 -31.73 -12.27
N ARG A 446 4.44 -30.40 -12.29
CA ARG A 446 5.14 -29.49 -11.39
C ARG A 446 4.16 -28.86 -10.44
N PHE A 447 4.49 -28.92 -9.16
CA PHE A 447 3.74 -28.30 -8.09
C PHE A 447 4.70 -27.55 -7.18
N SER A 448 4.16 -26.74 -6.29
CA SER A 448 4.82 -26.28 -5.08
C SER A 448 4.08 -26.86 -3.87
N SER A 449 4.81 -27.13 -2.78
CA SER A 449 4.27 -27.77 -1.57
C SER A 449 4.79 -27.17 -0.28
#